data_AF-A0A972ZFC5-F1
#
_entry.id   AF-A0A972ZFC5-F1
#
_cell.length_a   1.000
_cell.length_b   1.000
_cell.length_c   1.000
_cell.angle_alpha   90.00
_cell.angle_beta   90.00
_cell.angle_gamma   90.00
#
_symmetry.space_group_name_H-M   'P 1'
#
loop_
_entity.id
_entity.type
_entity.pdbx_description
1 polymer ?
#
loop_
_entity_poly.entity_id
_entity_poly.type
_entity_poly.pdbx_seq_one_letter_code
_entity_poly.pdbx_strand_id
1 'polypeptide(L)' 'MPDEQTTFHYGRLYAQLRSQGTPVPTNDLWIAALVVQHRLTLLTRDDHFKHLPQISRV' A
#
# COMPACT_ATOMS: atom_id res chain seq x y z
N MET A 1 -13.12 -0.41 -6.21
CA MET A 1 -12.84 -1.69 -6.91
C MET A 1 -11.50 -1.54 -7.59
N PRO A 2 -10.69 -2.60 -7.71
CA PRO A 2 -9.42 -2.52 -8.40
C PRO A 2 -9.61 -2.15 -9.88
N ASP A 3 -8.79 -1.24 -10.37
CA ASP A 3 -8.74 -0.83 -11.76
C ASP A 3 -7.28 -0.55 -12.20
N GLU A 4 -7.10 -0.01 -13.39
CA GLU A 4 -5.78 0.33 -13.92
C GLU A 4 -5.04 1.32 -13.00
N GLN A 5 -5.76 2.26 -12.38
CA GLN A 5 -5.18 3.22 -11.43
C GLN A 5 -4.64 2.51 -10.20
N THR A 6 -5.32 1.46 -9.71
CA THR A 6 -4.81 0.63 -8.61
C THR A 6 -3.44 0.03 -8.96
N THR A 7 -3.26 -0.40 -10.21
CA THR A 7 -2.00 -1.02 -10.67
C THR A 7 -0.86 -0.01 -10.71
N PHE A 8 -1.12 1.25 -11.11
CA PHE A 8 -0.13 2.32 -11.02
C PHE A 8 0.28 2.61 -9.57
N HIS A 9 -0.68 2.62 -8.64
CA HIS A 9 -0.37 2.75 -7.22
C HIS A 9 0.45 1.57 -6.73
N TYR A 10 0.05 0.33 -7.03
CA TYR A 10 0.78 -0.88 -6.68
C TYR A 10 2.24 -0.82 -7.14
N GLY A 11 2.49 -0.50 -8.41
CA GLY A 11 3.85 -0.43 -8.97
C GLY A 11 4.72 0.61 -8.28
N ARG A 12 4.16 1.78 -7.96
CA ARG A 12 4.86 2.84 -7.24
C ARG A 12 5.21 2.41 -5.81
N LEU A 13 4.27 1.79 -5.11
CA LEU A 13 4.47 1.28 -3.76
C LEU A 13 5.51 0.14 -3.74
N TYR A 14 5.46 -0.76 -4.72
CA TYR A 14 6.44 -1.83 -4.87
C TYR A 14 7.86 -1.28 -5.04
N ALA A 15 8.03 -0.32 -5.96
CA ALA A 15 9.32 0.30 -6.21
C ALA A 15 9.86 1.03 -4.96
N GLN A 16 8.99 1.75 -4.25
CA GLN A 16 9.34 2.39 -2.98
C GLN A 16 9.84 1.35 -1.95
N LEU A 17 9.04 0.33 -1.65
CA LEU A 17 9.38 -0.66 -0.63
C LEU A 17 10.64 -1.45 -0.99
N ARG A 18 10.84 -1.75 -2.28
CA ARG A 18 12.07 -2.36 -2.79
C ARG A 18 13.28 -1.47 -2.56
N SER A 19 13.17 -0.17 -2.82
CA SER A 19 14.26 0.79 -2.58
C SER A 19 14.59 0.97 -1.10
N GLN A 20 13.59 0.80 -0.22
CA GLN A 20 13.72 0.91 1.24
C GLN A 20 14.22 -0.37 1.90
N GLY A 21 14.24 -1.51 1.19
CA GLY A 21 14.62 -2.81 1.75
C GLY A 21 13.56 -3.41 2.68
N THR A 22 12.30 -2.97 2.57
CA THR A 22 11.19 -3.40 3.43
C THR A 22 10.06 -4.01 2.59
N PRO A 23 10.26 -5.17 1.95
CA PRO A 23 9.21 -5.80 1.17
C PRO A 23 8.04 -6.21 2.09
N VAL A 24 6.82 -6.06 1.60
CA VAL A 24 5.59 -6.52 2.26
C VAL A 24 4.92 -7.60 1.41
N PRO A 25 4.05 -8.44 1.98
CA PRO A 25 3.28 -9.41 1.22
C PRO A 25 2.51 -8.77 0.05
N THR A 26 2.37 -9.51 -1.05
CA THR A 26 1.68 -9.03 -2.27
C THR A 26 0.25 -8.54 -2.00
N ASN A 27 -0.49 -9.22 -1.11
CA ASN A 27 -1.85 -8.82 -0.76
C ASN A 27 -1.90 -7.48 -0.01
N ASP A 28 -0.95 -7.24 0.89
CA ASP A 28 -0.85 -5.97 1.62
C ASP A 28 -0.53 -4.82 0.68
N LEU A 29 0.25 -5.10 -0.37
CA LEU A 29 0.55 -4.13 -1.39
C LEU A 29 -0.68 -3.76 -2.24
N TRP A 30 -1.56 -4.72 -2.55
CA TRP A 30 -2.84 -4.46 -3.20
C TRP A 30 -3.80 -3.68 -2.30
N ILE A 31 -3.90 -4.05 -1.02
CA ILE A 31 -4.69 -3.31 -0.03
C ILE A 31 -4.19 -1.87 0.07
N ALA A 32 -2.87 -1.67 0.18
CA ALA A 32 -2.23 -0.37 0.22
C ALA A 32 -2.52 0.47 -1.03
N ALA A 33 -2.46 -0.14 -2.21
CA ALA A 33 -2.75 0.54 -3.47
C ALA A 33 -4.20 1.06 -3.51
N LEU A 34 -5.16 0.23 -3.09
CA LEU A 34 -6.57 0.61 -3.00
C LEU A 34 -6.80 1.74 -1.99
N VAL A 35 -6.16 1.67 -0.83
CA VAL A 35 -6.25 2.70 0.21
C VAL A 35 -5.74 4.04 -0.31
N VAL A 36 -4.59 4.04 -1.00
CA VAL A 36 -3.99 5.26 -1.57
C VAL A 36 -4.85 5.82 -2.70
N GLN A 37 -5.34 4.97 -3.61
CA GLN A 37 -6.18 5.39 -4.72
C GLN A 37 -7.45 6.11 -4.24
N HIS A 38 -8.13 5.50 -3.28
CA HIS A 38 -9.43 5.99 -2.80
C HIS A 38 -9.32 6.93 -1.60
N ARG A 39 -8.10 7.28 -1.17
CA ARG A 39 -7.82 8.16 -0.01
C ARG A 39 -8.54 7.69 1.26
N LEU A 40 -8.47 6.40 1.53
CA LEU A 40 -9.13 5.77 2.68
C LEU A 40 -8.22 5.78 3.91
N THR A 41 -8.85 5.58 5.07
CA THR A 41 -8.14 5.21 6.30
C THR A 41 -8.19 3.69 6.46
N LEU A 42 -7.04 3.07 6.66
CA LEU A 42 -6.92 1.62 6.83
C LEU A 42 -7.02 1.25 8.31
N LEU A 43 -8.10 0.57 8.70
CA LEU A 43 -8.21 -0.07 10.01
C LEU A 43 -7.41 -1.38 9.98
N THR A 44 -6.30 -1.47 10.70
CA THR A 44 -5.47 -2.68 10.70
C THR A 44 -4.59 -2.80 11.95
N ARG A 45 -4.31 -4.04 12.34
CA ARG A 45 -3.27 -4.36 13.35
C ARG A 45 -1.96 -4.83 12.72
N ASP A 46 -1.91 -4.90 11.40
CA ASP A 46 -0.75 -5.38 10.68
C ASP A 46 0.32 -4.29 10.60
N ASP A 47 1.53 -4.66 11.02
CA ASP A 47 2.68 -3.78 11.09
C ASP A 47 3.37 -3.58 9.74
N HIS A 48 3.09 -4.41 8.73
CA HIS A 48 3.63 -4.21 7.37
C HIS A 48 3.31 -2.81 6.83
N PHE A 49 2.12 -2.28 7.14
CA PHE A 49 1.69 -0.95 6.69
C PHE A 49 2.43 0.20 7.39
N LYS A 50 3.23 -0.05 8.45
CA LYS A 50 4.12 0.98 9.06
C LYS A 50 5.17 1.49 8.08
N HIS A 51 5.55 0.68 7.09
CA HIS A 51 6.54 1.05 6.08
C HIS A 51 5.96 1.95 4.97
N LEU A 52 4.66 2.27 5.03
CA LEU A 52 3.94 3.02 4.00
C LEU A 52 3.35 4.31 4.60
N PRO A 53 4.14 5.40 4.75
CA PRO A 53 3.70 6.65 5.39
C PRO A 53 2.54 7.36 4.68
N GLN A 54 2.28 7.05 3.42
CA GLN A 54 1.16 7.55 2.62
C GLN A 54 -0.20 6.95 3.04
N ILE A 55 -0.22 5.92 3.89
CA ILE A 55 -1.44 5.29 4.37
C ILE A 55 -1.77 5.83 5.75
N SER A 56 -2.90 6.53 5.86
CA SER A 56 -3.51 6.82 7.16
C SER A 56 -4.10 5.53 7.71
N ARG A 57 -3.77 5.20 8.96
CA ARG A 57 -4.20 3.97 9.61
C ARG A 57 -4.73 4.22 11.01
N VAL A 58 -5.67 3.38 11.43
CA VAL A 58 -6.31 3.36 12.76
C VAL A 58 -6.22 1.95 13.32
#